data_AF-A0A7W9UXC1-F1
#
_entry.id   AF-A0A7W9UXC1-F1
#
_cell.length_a   1.000
_cell.length_b   1.000
_cell.length_c   1.000
_cell.angle_alpha   90.00
_cell.angle_beta   90.00
_cell.angle_gamma   90.00
#
_symmetry.space_group_name_H-M   'P 1'
#
loop_
_entity.id
_entity.type
_entity.pdbx_description
1 polymer ?
#
loop_
_entity_poly.entity_id
_entity_poly.type
_entity_poly.pdbx_seq_one_letter_code
_entity_poly.pdbx_strand_id
1 'polypeptide(L)'
;MLASTGTSVTLTWQSQVTEHRVSRLTTASAANCRKALESAQVEDSSDRLTGTVVGGSKLRGVIELEMADGRVVVIRTEKNDVPPLIATYAQRQVIADVHTLTARSPGGREHRSHLLLELSSAEPDSAS
;
A
#
# COMPACT_ATOMS: atom_id res chain seq x y z
N MET A 1 9.80 5.12 -19.97
CA MET A 1 9.74 6.51 -19.41
C MET A 1 10.59 7.42 -20.28
N LEU A 2 10.19 8.68 -20.49
CA LEU A 2 10.89 9.66 -21.35
C LEU A 2 12.38 9.87 -20.99
N ALA A 3 12.72 9.83 -19.70
CA ALA A 3 14.11 9.93 -19.23
C ALA A 3 14.95 8.67 -19.55
N SER A 4 14.31 7.51 -19.72
CA SER A 4 14.97 6.25 -20.10
C SER A 4 15.40 6.24 -21.57
N THR A 5 14.75 7.05 -22.41
CA THR A 5 15.01 7.17 -23.85
C THR A 5 15.95 8.36 -24.18
N GLY A 6 16.60 8.94 -23.17
CA GLY A 6 17.57 10.04 -23.34
C GLY A 6 16.97 11.45 -23.19
N THR A 7 15.65 11.58 -23.07
CA THR A 7 14.99 12.88 -22.93
C THR A 7 15.04 13.36 -21.48
N SER A 8 15.87 14.36 -21.18
CA SER A 8 15.89 14.96 -19.85
C SER A 8 14.71 15.90 -19.65
N VAL A 9 13.95 15.70 -18.57
CA VAL A 9 12.82 16.57 -18.20
C VAL A 9 13.22 17.39 -16.97
N THR A 10 13.11 18.70 -17.06
CA THR A 10 13.27 19.60 -15.90
C THR A 10 11.90 20.09 -15.47
N LEU A 11 11.49 19.70 -14.27
CA LEU A 11 10.28 20.15 -13.61
C LEU A 11 10.66 21.22 -12.60
N THR A 12 10.27 22.44 -12.90
CA THR A 12 10.40 23.56 -11.98
C THR A 12 9.05 23.80 -11.34
N TRP A 13 9.00 23.78 -10.01
CA TRP A 13 7.76 24.03 -9.29
C TRP A 13 8.01 24.94 -8.09
N GLN A 14 7.03 25.81 -7.86
CA GLN A 14 7.04 26.80 -6.79
C GLN A 14 5.81 26.52 -5.92
N SER A 15 6.00 26.51 -4.60
CA SER A 15 4.89 26.45 -3.65
C SER A 15 4.89 27.74 -2.82
N GLN A 16 3.73 28.16 -2.30
CA GLN A 16 3.64 29.33 -1.42
C GLN A 16 4.42 29.15 -0.10
N VAL A 17 4.82 27.92 0.24
CA VAL A 17 5.48 27.55 1.51
C VAL A 17 6.98 27.28 1.33
N THR A 18 7.43 27.00 0.11
CA THR A 18 8.84 26.68 -0.18
C THR A 18 9.32 27.45 -1.40
N GLU A 19 10.51 28.07 -1.28
CA GLU A 19 11.23 28.64 -2.42
C GLU A 19 11.33 27.66 -3.60
N HIS A 20 11.55 28.26 -4.77
CA HIS A 20 11.66 27.63 -6.07
C HIS A 20 12.44 26.31 -6.04
N ARG A 21 11.78 25.19 -6.39
CA ARG A 21 12.42 23.88 -6.47
C ARG A 21 12.51 23.41 -7.91
N VAL A 22 13.68 22.84 -8.24
CA VAL A 22 13.97 22.27 -9.55
C VAL A 22 14.21 20.77 -9.39
N SER A 23 13.33 19.96 -9.97
CA SER A 23 13.49 18.51 -10.09
C SER A 23 13.96 18.18 -11.51
N ARG A 24 15.16 17.61 -11.66
CA ARG A 24 15.66 17.12 -12.95
C ARG A 24 15.52 15.61 -13.03
N LEU A 25 14.77 15.15 -14.02
CA LEU A 25 14.64 13.75 -14.40
C LEU A 25 15.53 13.51 -15.62
N THR A 26 16.74 13.02 -15.37
CA THR A 26 17.74 12.70 -16.40
C THR A 26 17.87 11.20 -16.61
N THR A 27 18.59 10.79 -17.64
CA THR A 27 18.99 9.39 -17.82
C THR A 27 19.74 8.85 -16.60
N ALA A 28 20.57 9.68 -15.96
CA ALA A 28 21.30 9.31 -14.75
C ALA A 28 20.37 9.09 -13.55
N SER A 29 19.36 9.95 -13.33
CA SER A 29 18.38 9.72 -12.26
C SER A 29 17.53 8.47 -12.54
N ALA A 30 17.19 8.20 -13.80
CA ALA A 30 16.47 6.97 -14.17
C ALA A 30 17.34 5.71 -13.97
N ALA A 31 18.64 5.77 -14.23
CA ALA A 31 19.59 4.69 -13.92
C ALA A 31 19.72 4.49 -12.40
N ASN A 32 19.78 5.56 -11.62
CA ASN A 32 19.82 5.49 -10.16
C ASN A 32 18.54 4.88 -9.59
N CYS A 33 17.36 5.25 -10.10
CA CYS A 33 16.10 4.61 -9.70
C CYS A 33 16.09 3.11 -10.03
N ARG A 34 16.54 2.71 -11.23
CA ARG A 34 16.68 1.29 -11.57
C ARG A 34 17.61 0.56 -10.64
N LYS A 35 18.81 1.10 -10.39
CA LYS A 35 19.77 0.51 -9.45
C LYS A 35 19.19 0.40 -8.04
N ALA A 36 18.43 1.40 -7.59
CA ALA A 36 17.75 1.36 -6.29
C ALA A 36 16.66 0.29 -6.23
N LEU A 37 15.92 0.06 -7.32
CA LEU A 37 14.93 -1.01 -7.42
C LEU A 37 15.59 -2.39 -7.53
N GLU A 38 16.65 -2.53 -8.32
CA GLU A 38 17.43 -3.78 -8.48
C GLU A 38 18.12 -4.20 -7.18
N SER A 39 18.47 -3.24 -6.33
CA SER A 39 19.07 -3.48 -5.02
C SER A 39 18.05 -3.56 -3.88
N ALA A 40 16.76 -3.39 -4.16
CA ALA A 40 15.72 -3.57 -3.17
C ALA A 40 15.57 -5.07 -2.86
N GLN A 41 15.55 -5.40 -1.58
CA GLN A 41 15.15 -6.74 -1.14
C GLN A 41 13.63 -6.79 -1.14
N VAL A 42 13.08 -7.77 -1.86
CA VAL A 42 11.65 -8.00 -1.93
C VAL A 42 11.38 -9.35 -1.28
N GLU A 43 10.52 -9.34 -0.27
CA GLU A 43 10.11 -10.52 0.47
C GLU A 43 8.59 -10.66 0.35
N ASP A 44 8.13 -11.89 0.17
CA ASP A 44 6.73 -12.26 0.15
C ASP A 44 6.39 -13.10 1.38
N SER A 45 5.28 -12.78 2.03
CA SER A 45 4.76 -13.54 3.16
C SER A 45 3.24 -13.62 3.14
N SER A 46 2.71 -14.59 3.86
CA SER A 46 1.30 -14.62 4.23
C SER A 46 1.19 -14.24 5.69
N ASP A 47 0.48 -13.15 5.96
CA ASP A 47 0.30 -12.62 7.31
C ASP A 47 -1.18 -12.70 7.71
N ARG A 48 -1.42 -12.87 9.00
CA ARG A 48 -2.76 -12.79 9.60
C ARG A 48 -2.87 -11.50 10.39
N LEU A 49 -3.78 -10.61 9.98
CA LEU A 49 -4.03 -9.33 10.62
C LEU A 49 -5.35 -9.36 11.37
N THR A 50 -5.38 -8.78 12.58
CA THR A 50 -6.61 -8.61 13.36
C THR A 50 -6.84 -7.14 13.62
N GLY A 51 -8.03 -6.66 13.25
CA GLY A 51 -8.38 -5.25 13.37
C GLY A 51 -9.86 -5.01 13.10
N THR A 52 -10.26 -3.75 13.14
CA THR A 52 -11.64 -3.31 12.89
C THR A 52 -11.74 -2.73 11.49
N VAL A 53 -12.73 -3.14 10.69
CA VAL A 53 -12.95 -2.52 9.37
C VAL A 53 -13.53 -1.12 9.56
N VAL A 54 -12.75 -0.08 9.26
CA VAL A 54 -13.14 1.32 9.47
C VAL A 54 -13.57 2.02 8.18
N GLY A 55 -13.24 1.46 7.02
CA GLY A 55 -13.59 2.06 5.74
C GLY A 55 -13.15 1.24 4.54
N GLY A 56 -13.40 1.79 3.35
CA GLY A 56 -12.99 1.21 2.08
C GLY A 56 -13.29 2.11 0.89
N SER A 57 -12.67 1.83 -0.24
CA SER A 57 -12.85 2.59 -1.48
C SER A 57 -12.98 1.65 -2.67
N LYS A 58 -14.19 1.58 -3.26
CA LYS A 58 -14.45 0.85 -4.51
C LYS A 58 -13.57 1.35 -5.65
N LEU A 59 -13.35 2.66 -5.74
CA LEU A 59 -12.53 3.27 -6.79
C LEU A 59 -11.07 2.78 -6.73
N ARG A 60 -10.54 2.66 -5.50
CA ARG A 60 -9.15 2.25 -5.25
C ARG A 60 -9.00 0.73 -5.10
N GLY A 61 -10.08 -0.02 -4.90
CA GLY A 61 -10.05 -1.47 -4.65
C GLY A 61 -9.38 -1.78 -3.32
N VAL A 62 -9.81 -1.12 -2.24
CA VAL A 62 -9.21 -1.28 -0.91
C VAL A 62 -10.24 -1.30 0.20
N ILE A 63 -9.90 -1.98 1.29
CA ILE A 63 -10.51 -1.85 2.61
C ILE A 63 -9.46 -1.32 3.60
N GLU A 64 -9.93 -0.70 4.68
CA GLU A 64 -9.09 -0.10 5.72
C GLU A 64 -9.39 -0.81 7.04
N LEU A 65 -8.35 -1.39 7.65
CA LEU A 65 -8.40 -2.02 8.96
C LEU A 65 -7.67 -1.13 9.97
N GLU A 66 -8.34 -0.74 11.04
CA GLU A 66 -7.72 -0.16 12.22
C GLU A 66 -7.25 -1.27 13.15
N MET A 67 -5.95 -1.31 13.42
CA MET A 67 -5.31 -2.29 14.29
C MET A 67 -5.43 -1.86 15.76
N ALA A 68 -5.17 -2.78 16.70
CA ALA A 68 -5.25 -2.50 18.15
C ALA A 68 -4.32 -1.38 18.63
N ASP A 69 -3.25 -1.08 17.88
CA ASP A 69 -2.31 0.01 18.16
C ASP A 69 -2.71 1.36 17.52
N GLY A 70 -3.91 1.43 16.94
CA GLY A 70 -4.45 2.62 16.28
C GLY A 70 -3.91 2.87 14.87
N ARG A 71 -3.03 2.02 14.34
CA ARG A 71 -2.58 2.13 12.95
C ARG A 71 -3.66 1.66 12.00
N VAL A 72 -3.82 2.37 10.88
CA VAL A 72 -4.68 1.93 9.78
C VAL A 72 -3.85 1.23 8.72
N VAL A 73 -4.20 -0.02 8.44
CA VAL A 73 -3.64 -0.85 7.37
C VAL A 73 -4.61 -0.83 6.18
N VAL A 74 -4.08 -0.45 5.02
CA VAL A 74 -4.82 -0.49 3.75
C VAL A 74 -4.58 -1.83 3.07
N ILE A 75 -5.64 -2.57 2.84
CA ILE A 75 -5.60 -3.90 2.21
C ILE A 75 -6.26 -3.82 0.85
N ARG A 76 -5.56 -4.25 -0.19
CA ARG A 76 -6.08 -4.28 -1.56
C ARG A 76 -6.99 -5.49 -1.74
N THR A 77 -8.05 -5.30 -2.50
CA THR A 77 -8.98 -6.37 -2.90
C THR A 77 -9.58 -6.02 -4.26
N GLU A 78 -10.30 -6.95 -4.88
CA GLU A 78 -11.02 -6.67 -6.11
C GLU A 78 -12.06 -5.58 -5.90
N LYS A 79 -12.18 -4.65 -6.87
CA LYS A 79 -13.05 -3.47 -6.72
C LYS A 79 -14.51 -3.84 -6.46
N ASN A 80 -14.96 -4.94 -7.05
CA ASN A 80 -16.34 -5.40 -6.92
C ASN A 80 -16.61 -6.04 -5.54
N ASP A 81 -15.57 -6.44 -4.82
CA ASP A 81 -15.69 -7.06 -3.50
C ASP A 81 -15.71 -6.01 -2.39
N VAL A 82 -15.26 -4.78 -2.65
CA VAL A 82 -15.25 -3.71 -1.63
C VAL A 82 -16.66 -3.44 -1.07
N PRO A 83 -17.71 -3.17 -1.88
CA PRO A 83 -19.05 -2.90 -1.33
C PRO A 83 -19.62 -4.02 -0.44
N PRO A 84 -19.62 -5.31 -0.83
CA PRO A 84 -20.13 -6.37 0.05
C PRO A 84 -19.27 -6.53 1.31
N LEU A 85 -17.94 -6.43 1.23
CA LEU A 85 -17.08 -6.50 2.41
C LEU A 85 -17.39 -5.39 3.42
N ILE A 86 -17.57 -4.15 2.95
CA ILE A 86 -17.94 -3.03 3.82
C ILE A 86 -19.35 -3.23 4.39
N ALA A 87 -20.32 -3.66 3.57
CA ALA A 87 -21.68 -3.90 4.04
C ALA A 87 -21.75 -4.98 5.13
N THR A 88 -20.90 -6.01 5.04
CA THR A 88 -20.87 -7.11 6.00
C THR A 88 -20.06 -6.79 7.25
N TYR A 89 -18.91 -6.13 7.10
CA TYR A 89 -17.89 -6.07 8.16
C TYR A 89 -17.62 -4.67 8.72
N ALA A 90 -18.23 -3.60 8.19
CA ALA A 90 -18.00 -2.25 8.71
C ALA A 90 -18.21 -2.17 10.22
N GLN A 91 -17.23 -1.55 10.91
CA GLN A 91 -17.16 -1.38 12.36
C GLN A 91 -17.10 -2.70 13.16
N ARG A 92 -16.83 -3.83 12.50
CA ARG A 92 -16.64 -5.14 13.15
C ARG A 92 -15.16 -5.48 13.24
N GLN A 93 -14.83 -6.20 14.30
CA GLN A 93 -13.52 -6.83 14.43
C GLN A 93 -13.45 -8.06 13.52
N VAL A 94 -12.37 -8.15 12.74
CA VAL A 94 -12.16 -9.17 11.72
C VAL A 94 -10.76 -9.74 11.80
N ILE A 95 -10.61 -10.93 11.22
CA ILE A 95 -9.32 -11.54 10.91
C ILE A 95 -9.17 -11.50 9.38
N ALA A 96 -8.13 -10.80 8.92
CA ALA A 96 -7.76 -10.71 7.51
C ALA A 96 -6.51 -11.52 7.26
N ASP A 97 -6.64 -12.58 6.47
CA ASP A 97 -5.50 -13.29 5.92
C ASP A 97 -5.07 -12.54 4.64
N VAL A 98 -3.81 -12.10 4.63
CA VAL A 98 -3.27 -11.26 3.56
C VAL A 98 -1.98 -11.82 3.01
N HIS A 99 -1.78 -11.62 1.72
CA HIS A 99 -0.46 -11.71 1.12
C HIS A 99 0.23 -10.36 1.27
N THR A 100 1.39 -10.35 1.92
CA THR A 100 2.19 -9.14 2.15
C THR A 100 3.42 -9.19 1.26
N LEU A 101 3.59 -8.14 0.47
CA LEU A 101 4.84 -7.86 -0.22
C LEU A 101 5.59 -6.77 0.56
N THR A 102 6.79 -7.09 1.02
CA THR A 102 7.67 -6.15 1.72
C THR A 102 8.85 -5.80 0.82
N ALA A 103 8.98 -4.52 0.49
CA ALA A 103 10.12 -3.98 -0.24
C ALA A 103 11.02 -3.18 0.70
N ARG A 104 12.28 -3.59 0.83
CA ARG A 104 13.29 -2.93 1.66
C ARG A 104 14.39 -2.33 0.79
N SER A 105 14.55 -1.01 0.88
CA SER A 105 15.67 -0.31 0.25
C SER A 105 17.00 -0.60 0.97
N PRO A 106 18.15 -0.42 0.31
CA PRO A 106 19.47 -0.53 0.95
C PRO A 106 19.67 0.40 2.15
N GLY A 107 18.96 1.53 2.18
CA GLY A 107 18.97 2.48 3.31
C GLY A 107 18.05 2.08 4.47
N GLY A 108 17.52 0.86 4.49
CA GLY A 108 16.67 0.33 5.56
C GLY A 108 15.21 0.80 5.53
N ARG A 109 14.81 1.68 4.59
CA ARG A 109 13.40 2.05 4.43
C ARG A 109 12.62 0.86 3.91
N GLU A 110 11.46 0.64 4.51
CA GLU A 110 10.57 -0.47 4.22
C GLU A 110 9.22 0.04 3.74
N HIS A 111 8.66 -0.65 2.75
CA HIS A 111 7.29 -0.44 2.30
C HIS A 111 6.58 -1.78 2.25
N ARG A 112 5.37 -1.85 2.81
CA ARG A 112 4.53 -3.05 2.79
C ARG A 112 3.27 -2.77 1.98
N SER A 113 2.91 -3.74 1.14
CA SER A 113 1.61 -3.77 0.47
C SER A 113 0.89 -5.06 0.80
N HIS A 114 -0.39 -4.97 1.16
CA HIS A 114 -1.21 -6.10 1.54
C HIS A 114 -2.29 -6.36 0.48
N LEU A 115 -2.44 -7.60 0.09
CA LEU A 115 -3.51 -8.10 -0.77
C LEU A 115 -4.37 -9.06 0.05
N LEU A 116 -5.68 -8.83 0.07
CA LEU A 116 -6.63 -9.67 0.77
C LEU A 116 -6.68 -11.06 0.13
N LEU A 117 -6.53 -12.09 0.95
CA LEU A 117 -6.80 -13.48 0.57
C LEU A 117 -8.16 -13.90 1.11
N GLU A 118 -8.40 -13.67 2.40
CA GLU A 118 -9.63 -14.04 3.08
C GLU A 118 -9.94 -13.05 4.20
N LEU A 119 -11.24 -12.83 4.46
CA LEU A 119 -11.72 -12.01 5.56
C LEU A 119 -12.82 -12.76 6.32
N SER A 120 -12.65 -12.87 7.63
CA SER A 120 -13.61 -13.54 8.52
C SER A 120 -13.87 -12.70 9.79
N SER A 121 -15.01 -12.93 10.43
CA SER A 121 -15.32 -12.32 11.72
C SER A 121 -14.36 -12.80 12.80
N ALA A 122 -14.00 -11.92 13.73
CA ALA A 122 -13.17 -12.29 14.89
C ALA A 122 -13.99 -12.95 16.03
N GLU A 123 -15.32 -12.95 15.95
CA GLU A 123 -16.17 -13.68 16.89
C GLU A 123 -16.02 -15.20 16.68
N PRO A 124 -15.87 -15.99 17.75
CA PRO A 124 -16.06 -17.42 17.65
C PRO A 124 -17.51 -17.69 17.27
N ASP A 125 -17.76 -18.60 16.33
CA ASP A 125 -19.08 -19.16 16.09
C ASP A 125 -19.63 -19.62 17.46
N SER A 126 -20.52 -18.84 18.05
CA SER A 126 -21.37 -19.29 19.14
C SER A 126 -22.36 -20.28 18.51
N ALA A 127 -21.89 -21.52 18.40
CA ALA A 127 -22.64 -22.64 17.87
C ALA A 127 -23.84 -22.95 18.79
N SER A 128 -25.01 -22.91 18.14
CA SER A 128 -26.22 -23.70 18.40
C SER A 128 -27.04 -23.40 19.65
#